data_AF-A0A5K0WC38-F1
#
_entry.id   AF-A0A5K0WC38-F1
#
_cell.length_a   1.000
_cell.length_b   1.000
_cell.length_c   1.000
_cell.angle_alpha   90.00
_cell.angle_beta   90.00
_cell.angle_gamma   90.00
#
_symmetry.space_group_name_H-M   'P 1'
#
loop_
_entity.id
_entity.type
_entity.pdbx_description
1 polymer ?
#
loop_
_entity_poly.entity_id
_entity_poly.type
_entity_poly.pdbx_seq_one_letter_code
_entity_poly.pdbx_strand_id
1 'polypeptide(L)' 'VAGYMGEDQLGQALEGSDVVIIPAGVPRKPGMTRDDLFNINAGIVKSLCTAIAKYCPN' A
#
# COMPACT_ATOMS: atom_id res chain seq x y z
N VAL A 1 -6.33 16.10 11.59
CA VAL A 1 -5.80 15.16 10.58
C VAL A 1 -4.39 14.77 11.03
N ALA A 2 -4.10 13.49 11.14
CA ALA A 2 -2.77 12.98 11.48
C ALA A 2 -2.03 12.52 10.22
N GLY A 3 -0.71 12.63 10.21
CA GLY A 3 0.15 12.16 9.12
C GLY A 3 1.13 11.12 9.64
N TYR A 4 1.36 10.09 8.84
CA TYR A 4 2.24 8.97 9.15
C TYR A 4 3.21 8.76 7.99
N MET A 5 4.47 8.43 8.28
CA MET A 5 5.50 8.19 7.26
C MET A 5 6.32 6.94 7.59
N GLY A 6 6.61 6.17 6.54
CA GLY A 6 7.41 4.95 6.62
C GLY A 6 6.63 3.74 7.15
N GLU A 7 7.27 2.57 7.10
CA GLU A 7 6.65 1.30 7.51
C GLU A 7 6.43 1.22 9.03
N ASP A 8 7.30 1.84 9.83
CA ASP A 8 7.22 1.81 11.29
C ASP A 8 5.94 2.46 11.85
N GLN A 9 5.35 3.38 11.10
CA GLN A 9 4.13 4.09 11.48
C GLN A 9 2.87 3.54 10.79
N LEU A 10 3.02 2.52 9.95
CA LEU A 10 1.91 1.96 9.17
C LEU A 10 0.83 1.34 10.06
N GLY A 11 1.22 0.73 11.19
CA GLY A 11 0.26 0.20 12.16
C GLY A 11 -0.64 1.28 12.74
N GLN A 12 -0.06 2.41 13.15
CA GLN A 12 -0.80 3.55 13.70
C GLN A 12 -1.69 4.22 12.65
N ALA A 13 -1.28 4.19 11.38
CA ALA A 13 -2.06 4.72 10.27
C ALA A 13 -3.30 3.85 9.93
N LEU A 14 -3.25 2.55 10.25
CA LEU A 14 -4.26 1.56 9.88
C LEU A 14 -5.22 1.21 11.02
N GLU A 15 -4.75 1.28 12.27
CA GLU A 15 -5.49 0.86 13.45
C GLU A 15 -6.92 1.47 13.50
N GLY A 16 -7.92 0.59 13.56
CA GLY A 16 -9.33 0.98 13.65
C GLY A 16 -9.94 1.53 12.35
N SER A 17 -9.27 1.43 11.20
CA SER A 17 -9.83 1.86 9.91
C SER A 17 -10.91 0.89 9.41
N ASP A 18 -12.11 1.39 9.12
CA ASP A 18 -13.17 0.62 8.46
C ASP A 18 -12.99 0.53 6.93
N VAL A 19 -12.29 1.51 6.35
CA VAL A 19 -12.03 1.59 4.91
C VAL A 19 -10.61 2.08 4.68
N VAL A 20 -9.87 1.36 3.83
CA VAL A 20 -8.50 1.72 3.43
C VAL A 20 -8.45 2.02 1.94
N ILE A 21 -8.01 3.22 1.58
CA ILE A 21 -7.79 3.64 0.19
C ILE A 21 -6.28 3.62 -0.10
N ILE A 22 -5.88 2.86 -1.12
CA ILE A 22 -4.48 2.73 -1.52
C ILE A 22 -4.28 3.47 -2.86
N PRO A 23 -3.84 4.74 -2.85
CA PRO A 23 -3.38 5.41 -4.06
C PRO A 23 -1.94 5.03 -4.44
N ALA A 24 -1.25 4.27 -3.57
CA ALA A 24 0.15 3.91 -3.74
C ALA A 24 0.38 3.03 -4.98
N GLY A 25 1.37 3.41 -5.77
CA GLY A 25 1.76 2.73 -6.98
C GLY A 25 2.76 3.59 -7.75
N VAL A 26 3.43 2.98 -8.72
CA VAL A 26 4.32 3.74 -9.61
C VAL A 26 3.61 4.05 -10.93
N PRO A 27 3.79 5.27 -11.48
CA PRO A 27 3.33 5.56 -12.83
C PRO A 27 4.15 4.76 -13.84
N ARG A 28 3.53 4.42 -14.97
CA ARG A 28 4.22 3.74 -16.07
C ARG A 28 5.35 4.62 -16.60
N LYS A 29 6.57 4.10 -16.63
CA LYS A 29 7.74 4.80 -17.19
C LYS A 29 8.00 4.38 -18.64
N PRO A 30 8.64 5.24 -19.47
CA PRO A 30 9.11 4.84 -20.79
C PRO A 30 10.01 3.59 -20.71
N GLY A 31 9.82 2.65 -21.63
CA GLY A 31 10.55 1.38 -21.65
C GLY A 31 10.02 0.31 -20.69
N MET A 32 9.05 0.61 -19.82
CA MET A 32 8.43 -0.38 -18.93
C MET A 32 7.32 -1.16 -19.65
N THR A 33 7.40 -2.49 -19.59
CA THR A 33 6.35 -3.36 -20.11
C THR A 33 5.12 -3.34 -19.19
N ARG A 34 4.00 -3.87 -19.67
CA ARG A 34 2.79 -4.02 -18.85
C ARG A 34 3.04 -4.96 -17.67
N ASP A 35 3.79 -6.03 -17.89
CA ASP A 35 4.06 -7.05 -16.88
C ASP A 35 5.00 -6.52 -15.79
N ASP A 36 6.02 -5.74 -16.17
CA ASP A 36 6.89 -5.06 -15.20
C ASP A 36 6.09 -4.11 -14.29
N LEU A 37 5.21 -3.30 -14.89
CA LEU A 37 4.34 -2.39 -14.15
C LEU A 37 3.40 -3.15 -13.20
N PHE A 38 2.80 -4.24 -13.68
CA PHE A 38 1.92 -5.08 -12.88
C PHE A 38 2.66 -5.70 -11.70
N ASN A 39 3.83 -6.30 -11.93
CA ASN A 39 4.61 -6.96 -10.89
C ASN A 39 5.08 -5.99 -9.80
N ILE A 40 5.50 -4.78 -10.18
CA ILE A 40 5.89 -3.75 -9.20
C ILE A 40 4.69 -3.33 -8.34
N ASN A 41 3.56 -2.97 -8.97
CA ASN A 41 2.38 -2.53 -8.23
C ASN A 41 1.76 -3.67 -7.41
N ALA A 42 1.82 -4.92 -7.88
CA ALA A 42 1.40 -6.09 -7.13
C ALA A 42 2.23 -6.29 -5.86
N GLY A 43 3.55 -6.05 -5.92
CA GLY A 43 4.41 -6.06 -4.74
C GLY A 43 4.03 -5.00 -3.70
N ILE A 44 3.79 -3.75 -4.16
CA ILE A 44 3.35 -2.64 -3.30
C ILE A 44 2.03 -2.99 -2.61
N VAL A 45 1.03 -3.41 -3.38
CA VAL A 45 -0.30 -3.76 -2.87
C VAL A 45 -0.21 -4.93 -1.90
N LYS A 46 0.56 -5.98 -2.21
CA LYS A 46 0.73 -7.13 -1.32
C LYS A 46 1.29 -6.73 0.06
N SER A 47 2.30 -5.88 0.09
CA SER A 47 2.89 -5.40 1.35
C SER A 47 1.85 -4.64 2.19
N LEU A 48 1.13 -3.71 1.57
CA LEU A 48 0.09 -2.93 2.24
C LEU A 48 -1.09 -3.80 2.72
N CYS A 49 -1.57 -4.73 1.89
CA CYS A 49 -2.63 -5.67 2.28
C CYS A 49 -2.22 -6.56 3.47
N THR A 50 -0.94 -6.94 3.56
CA THR A 50 -0.42 -7.70 4.71
C THR A 50 -0.49 -6.87 5.99
N ALA A 51 -0.18 -5.58 5.91
CA ALA A 51 -0.29 -4.68 7.06
C ALA A 51 -1.76 -4.40 7.44
N ILE A 52 -2.65 -4.19 6.46
CA ILE A 52 -4.10 -4.01 6.68
C ILE A 52 -4.66 -5.23 7.42
N ALA A 53 -4.40 -6.44 6.92
CA ALA A 53 -4.85 -7.67 7.57
C ALA A 53 -4.31 -7.84 8.99
N LYS A 54 -3.17 -7.22 9.34
CA LYS A 54 -2.60 -7.26 10.68
C LYS A 54 -3.20 -6.21 11.62
N TYR A 55 -3.44 -4.99 11.15
CA TYR A 55 -3.74 -3.84 12.01
C TYR A 55 -5.21 -3.38 11.95
N CYS A 56 -5.94 -3.68 10.88
CA CYS A 56 -7.38 -3.44 10.74
C CYS A 56 -8.05 -4.58 9.94
N PRO A 57 -8.20 -5.77 10.55
CA PRO A 57 -8.73 -6.95 9.86
C PRO A 57 -10.25 -6.96 9.66
N ASN A 58 -10.97 -5.98 10.20
CA ASN A 58 -12.43 -5.93 10.24
C ASN A 58 -13.00 -5.14 9.06
#